data_AF-A0A8H9N1V7-F1
#
_entry.id   AF-A0A8H9N1V7-F1
#
_cell.length_a   1.000
_cell.length_b   1.000
_cell.length_c   1.000
_cell.angle_alpha   90.00
_cell.angle_beta   90.00
_cell.angle_gamma   90.00
#
_symmetry.space_group_name_H-M   'P 1'
#
loop_
_entity.id
_entity.type
_entity.pdbx_description
1 polymer ?
#
loop_
_entity_poly.entity_id
_entity_poly.type
_entity_poly.pdbx_seq_one_letter_code
_entity_poly.pdbx_strand_id
1 'polypeptide(L)'
;MGGNKKHGYMSGNRAGRNGVGQPKGFYCEACQKDHGPSVEKVGISSWLGTGALTCNKKYLQAKQHEFNMNDKRNSFINILKRRKMKIRSDDESGTKHRIDFMIILLKSGLYKELMRYDLFDEHNIGERDVDKCFEMGDGREVVHGILEACKGDLWLRVSMNRELEEQQLKHWNEISQRHLKEISSNDPQLGLEI
;
A
#
# COMPACT_ATOMS: atom_id res chain seq x y z
N MET A 1 19.27 -58.35 -45.14
CA MET A 1 19.49 -57.41 -44.02
C MET A 1 18.89 -56.07 -44.39
N GLY A 2 17.75 -55.70 -43.79
CA GLY A 2 17.08 -54.42 -44.04
C GLY A 2 16.44 -53.94 -42.75
N GLY A 3 17.14 -53.07 -42.02
CA GLY A 3 16.69 -52.53 -40.74
C GLY A 3 15.74 -51.37 -40.93
N ASN A 4 14.53 -51.48 -40.38
CA ASN A 4 13.55 -50.40 -40.31
C ASN A 4 13.47 -49.93 -38.85
N LYS A 5 14.23 -48.89 -38.48
CA LYS A 5 14.10 -48.22 -37.16
C LYS A 5 13.25 -46.96 -37.32
N LYS A 6 11.93 -47.12 -37.18
CA LYS A 6 11.03 -45.99 -36.93
C LYS A 6 11.33 -45.46 -35.52
N HIS A 7 11.92 -44.28 -35.43
CA HIS A 7 12.00 -43.50 -34.19
C HIS A 7 10.59 -43.09 -33.79
N GLY A 8 9.99 -43.85 -32.86
CA GLY A 8 8.79 -43.42 -32.15
C GLY A 8 9.17 -42.28 -31.21
N TYR A 9 8.73 -41.06 -31.53
CA TYR A 9 8.61 -40.03 -30.50
C TYR A 9 7.61 -40.54 -29.47
N MET A 10 8.08 -40.82 -28.25
CA MET A 10 7.19 -41.06 -27.11
C MET A 10 6.43 -39.76 -26.84
N SER A 11 5.22 -39.65 -27.40
CA SER A 11 4.22 -38.71 -26.92
C SER A 11 3.85 -39.14 -25.50
N GLY A 12 4.47 -38.51 -24.50
CA GLY A 12 4.09 -38.68 -23.11
C GLY A 12 2.62 -38.35 -22.95
N ASN A 13 1.81 -39.36 -22.61
CA ASN A 13 0.39 -39.18 -22.37
C ASN A 13 0.17 -38.18 -21.23
N ARG A 14 -0.66 -37.17 -21.50
CA ARG A 14 -1.12 -36.10 -20.59
C ARG A 14 -1.83 -36.62 -19.33
N ALA A 15 -2.07 -37.93 -19.23
CA ALA A 15 -2.88 -38.60 -18.20
C ALA A 15 -2.10 -39.08 -16.96
N GLY A 16 -0.77 -38.88 -16.88
CA GLY A 16 0.07 -39.43 -15.81
C GLY A 16 0.38 -38.55 -14.60
N ARG A 17 -0.22 -37.35 -14.46
CA ARG A 17 0.04 -36.43 -13.33
C ARG A 17 -1.18 -36.19 -12.43
N ASN A 18 -2.08 -37.16 -12.33
CA ASN A 18 -3.23 -37.09 -11.43
C ASN A 18 -2.82 -37.64 -10.06
N GLY A 19 -2.29 -36.79 -9.19
CA GLY A 19 -1.95 -37.18 -7.81
C GLY A 19 -1.43 -36.07 -6.90
N VAL A 20 -0.90 -34.98 -7.46
CA VAL A 20 -0.60 -33.77 -6.69
C VAL A 20 -1.68 -32.76 -7.04
N GLY A 21 -2.56 -32.47 -6.08
CA GLY A 21 -3.73 -31.60 -6.28
C GLY A 21 -3.34 -30.36 -7.10
N GLN A 22 -4.19 -30.01 -8.07
CA GLN A 22 -4.04 -28.79 -8.86
C GLN A 22 -3.64 -27.65 -7.92
N PRO A 23 -2.57 -26.89 -8.23
CA PRO A 23 -2.18 -25.81 -7.36
C PRO A 23 -3.42 -24.94 -7.13
N LYS A 24 -3.74 -24.65 -5.88
CA LYS A 24 -4.87 -23.77 -5.57
C LYS A 24 -4.44 -22.34 -5.89
N GLY A 25 -5.38 -21.53 -6.38
CA GLY A 25 -5.18 -20.09 -6.48
C GLY A 25 -4.87 -19.46 -5.11
N PHE A 26 -4.52 -18.18 -5.10
CA PHE A 26 -4.22 -17.46 -3.86
C PHE A 26 -4.69 -16.00 -3.96
N TYR A 27 -5.10 -15.44 -2.83
CA TYR A 27 -5.36 -14.01 -2.73
C TYR A 27 -4.05 -13.22 -2.67
N CYS A 28 -3.94 -12.19 -3.51
CA CYS A 28 -2.76 -11.36 -3.61
C CYS A 28 -2.98 -10.02 -2.91
N GLU A 29 -2.26 -9.77 -1.83
CA GLU A 29 -2.34 -8.54 -1.07
C GLU A 29 -2.07 -7.31 -1.93
N ALA A 30 -1.07 -7.34 -2.81
CA ALA A 30 -0.74 -6.18 -3.63
C ALA A 30 -1.77 -5.87 -4.72
N CYS A 31 -2.39 -6.90 -5.31
CA CYS A 31 -3.37 -6.75 -6.38
C CYS A 31 -4.80 -6.65 -5.86
N GLN A 32 -5.02 -6.96 -4.57
CA GLN A 32 -6.34 -7.04 -3.93
C GLN A 32 -7.32 -7.96 -4.66
N LYS A 33 -6.83 -9.08 -5.19
CA LYS A 33 -7.64 -10.07 -5.93
C LYS A 33 -7.02 -11.45 -5.92
N ASP A 34 -7.83 -12.45 -6.23
CA ASP A 34 -7.35 -13.82 -6.42
C ASP A 34 -6.55 -13.98 -7.72
N HIS A 35 -5.44 -14.68 -7.59
CA HIS A 35 -4.64 -15.15 -8.71
C HIS A 35 -4.84 -16.65 -8.91
N GLY A 36 -4.87 -17.05 -10.18
CA GLY A 36 -4.85 -18.46 -10.56
C GLY A 36 -3.51 -19.12 -10.23
N PRO A 37 -3.45 -20.46 -10.34
CA PRO A 37 -2.28 -21.24 -9.95
C PRO A 37 -1.03 -21.07 -10.82
N SER A 38 -1.16 -20.42 -11.97
CA SER A 38 -0.04 -20.10 -12.85
C SER A 38 0.78 -18.91 -12.37
N VAL A 39 0.25 -18.10 -11.46
CA VAL A 39 0.96 -16.92 -10.93
C VAL A 39 1.83 -17.34 -9.75
N GLU A 40 3.11 -17.00 -9.81
CA GLU A 40 4.04 -17.23 -8.70
C GLU A 40 3.68 -16.36 -7.49
N LYS A 41 3.53 -17.02 -6.34
CA LYS A 41 3.23 -16.38 -5.05
C LYS A 41 4.50 -16.22 -4.22
N VAL A 42 4.60 -15.10 -3.52
CA VAL A 42 5.68 -14.77 -2.60
C VAL A 42 5.06 -14.47 -1.23
N GLY A 43 5.61 -15.08 -0.18
CA GLY A 43 5.25 -14.78 1.20
C GLY A 43 5.83 -13.44 1.62
N ILE A 44 4.98 -12.55 2.13
CA ILE A 44 5.37 -11.22 2.61
C ILE A 44 5.01 -11.04 4.08
N SER A 45 5.17 -12.10 4.87
CA SER A 45 4.78 -12.07 6.28
C SER A 45 5.62 -11.13 7.13
N SER A 46 6.87 -10.86 6.72
CA SER A 46 7.70 -9.83 7.33
C SER A 46 7.20 -8.40 7.06
N TRP A 47 6.27 -8.21 6.13
CA TRP A 47 5.77 -6.90 5.71
C TRP A 47 4.35 -6.63 6.18
N LEU A 48 3.44 -7.61 6.06
CA LEU A 48 2.02 -7.47 6.37
C LEU A 48 1.49 -8.52 7.36
N GLY A 49 2.38 -9.33 7.96
CA GLY A 49 2.01 -10.33 8.96
C GLY A 49 1.78 -11.74 8.41
N THR A 50 1.59 -12.68 9.34
CA THR A 50 1.53 -14.12 9.06
C THR A 50 0.51 -14.46 7.98
N GLY A 51 0.93 -15.23 6.98
CA GLY A 51 0.05 -15.71 5.91
C GLY A 51 -0.17 -14.73 4.75
N ALA A 52 0.32 -13.48 4.84
CA ALA A 52 0.22 -12.53 3.74
C ALA A 52 1.01 -12.99 2.49
N LEU A 53 0.32 -12.99 1.34
CA LEU A 53 0.86 -13.42 0.04
C LEU A 53 0.75 -12.30 -1.00
N THR A 54 1.72 -12.24 -1.91
CA THR A 54 1.67 -11.34 -3.07
C THR A 54 2.16 -12.05 -4.32
N CYS A 55 1.84 -11.52 -5.51
CA CYS A 55 2.43 -12.02 -6.74
C CYS A 55 3.87 -11.51 -6.90
N ASN A 56 4.73 -12.34 -7.49
CA ASN A 56 6.16 -12.04 -7.65
C ASN A 56 6.40 -10.67 -8.33
N LYS A 57 5.61 -10.35 -9.37
CA LYS A 57 5.70 -9.05 -10.06
C LYS A 57 5.53 -7.86 -9.11
N LYS A 58 4.54 -7.91 -8.22
CA LYS A 58 4.28 -6.83 -7.26
C LYS A 58 5.30 -6.80 -6.12
N TYR A 59 5.77 -7.97 -5.69
CA TYR A 59 6.87 -8.07 -4.74
C TYR A 59 8.13 -7.36 -5.24
N LEU A 60 8.57 -7.67 -6.47
CA LEU A 60 9.74 -7.05 -7.08
C LEU A 60 9.57 -5.55 -7.27
N GLN A 61 8.38 -5.08 -7.67
CA GLN A 61 8.07 -3.65 -7.76
C GLN A 61 8.22 -2.95 -6.40
N ALA A 62 7.71 -3.56 -5.32
CA ALA A 62 7.83 -3.01 -3.98
C ALA A 62 9.28 -3.02 -3.48
N LYS A 63 10.05 -4.09 -3.76
CA LYS A 63 11.48 -4.15 -3.41
C LYS A 63 12.32 -3.11 -4.16
N GLN A 64 12.04 -2.91 -5.45
CA GLN A 64 12.71 -1.85 -6.20
C GLN A 64 12.35 -0.47 -5.64
N HIS A 65 11.10 -0.27 -5.21
CA HIS A 65 10.67 0.96 -4.56
C HIS A 65 11.41 1.19 -3.24
N GLU A 66 11.47 0.19 -2.36
CA GLU A 66 12.23 0.18 -1.09
C GLU A 66 13.68 0.63 -1.31
N PHE A 67 14.37 0.00 -2.27
CA PHE A 67 15.76 0.35 -2.60
C PHE A 67 15.89 1.80 -3.09
N ASN A 68 15.01 2.22 -4.01
CA ASN A 68 15.04 3.57 -4.57
C ASN A 68 14.70 4.67 -3.55
N MET A 69 14.01 4.36 -2.44
CA MET A 69 13.64 5.37 -1.44
C MET A 69 14.87 5.91 -0.70
N ASN A 70 15.81 5.03 -0.35
CA ASN A 70 17.02 5.42 0.40
C ASN A 70 17.88 6.42 -0.39
N ASP A 71 18.08 6.17 -1.69
CA ASP A 71 18.87 7.05 -2.56
C ASP A 71 18.17 8.40 -2.81
N LYS A 72 16.84 8.47 -2.63
CA LYS A 72 16.02 9.64 -2.91
C LYS A 72 15.59 10.40 -1.66
N ARG A 73 16.12 10.08 -0.49
CA ARG A 73 15.79 10.72 0.79
C ARG A 73 15.71 12.25 0.71
N ASN A 74 16.78 12.91 0.25
CA ASN A 74 16.83 14.37 0.11
C ASN A 74 15.79 14.92 -0.88
N SER A 75 15.46 14.14 -1.92
CA SER A 75 14.40 14.49 -2.86
C SER A 75 13.03 14.53 -2.17
N PHE A 76 12.73 13.53 -1.32
CA PHE A 76 11.48 13.51 -0.54
C PHE A 76 11.40 14.64 0.45
N ILE A 77 12.49 14.93 1.17
CA ILE A 77 12.58 16.07 2.09
C ILE A 77 12.27 17.37 1.34
N ASN A 78 12.85 17.57 0.15
CA ASN A 78 12.57 18.75 -0.68
C ASN A 78 11.12 18.79 -1.19
N ILE A 79 10.49 17.64 -1.44
CA ILE A 79 9.07 17.59 -1.77
C ILE A 79 8.22 17.97 -0.54
N LEU A 80 8.54 17.43 0.64
CA LEU A 80 7.84 17.74 1.89
C LEU A 80 7.95 19.23 2.23
N LYS A 81 9.13 19.84 2.11
CA LYS A 81 9.32 21.31 2.30
C LYS A 81 8.39 22.13 1.41
N ARG A 82 8.28 21.76 0.12
CA ARG A 82 7.41 22.45 -0.83
C ARG A 82 5.93 22.24 -0.51
N ARG A 83 5.55 21.05 -0.04
CA ARG A 83 4.17 20.71 0.34
C ARG A 83 3.75 21.35 1.67
N LYS A 84 4.67 21.49 2.63
CA LYS A 84 4.44 22.15 3.94
C LYS A 84 3.84 23.55 3.82
N MET A 85 4.18 24.30 2.78
CA MET A 85 3.59 25.63 2.57
C MET A 85 2.10 25.58 2.19
N LYS A 86 1.64 24.44 1.67
CA LYS A 86 0.29 24.27 1.11
C LYS A 86 -0.67 23.53 2.03
N ILE A 87 -0.18 22.81 3.04
CA ILE A 87 -1.05 22.10 4.01
C ILE A 87 -1.86 23.06 4.89
N ARG A 88 -1.46 24.34 4.93
CA ARG A 88 -2.13 25.40 5.69
C ARG A 88 -3.34 26.01 4.99
N SER A 89 -3.58 25.67 3.72
CA SER A 89 -4.70 26.22 2.97
C SER A 89 -6.03 25.63 3.45
N ASP A 90 -7.04 26.48 3.58
CA ASP A 90 -8.40 26.12 4.04
C ASP A 90 -9.34 25.71 2.90
N ASP A 91 -8.87 25.75 1.64
CA ASP A 91 -9.64 25.36 0.47
C ASP A 91 -9.63 23.83 0.24
N GLU A 92 -10.48 23.32 -0.65
CA GLU A 92 -10.52 21.90 -1.02
C GLU A 92 -9.15 21.37 -1.49
N SER A 93 -8.30 22.24 -2.05
CA SER A 93 -6.94 21.87 -2.43
C SER A 93 -6.04 21.59 -1.21
N GLY A 94 -6.32 22.21 -0.07
CA GLY A 94 -5.67 21.98 1.21
C GLY A 94 -5.77 20.53 1.68
N THR A 95 -6.96 19.92 1.59
CA THR A 95 -7.19 18.53 2.03
C THR A 95 -6.32 17.58 1.23
N LYS A 96 -6.30 17.76 -0.09
CA LYS A 96 -5.44 16.98 -0.98
C LYS A 96 -3.95 17.17 -0.65
N HIS A 97 -3.53 18.38 -0.31
CA HIS A 97 -2.15 18.65 0.09
C HIS A 97 -1.77 17.99 1.42
N ARG A 98 -2.69 17.92 2.39
CA ARG A 98 -2.51 17.21 3.66
C ARG A 98 -2.39 15.69 3.44
N ILE A 99 -3.27 15.11 2.61
CA ILE A 99 -3.20 13.69 2.20
C ILE A 99 -1.86 13.41 1.51
N ASP A 100 -1.49 14.20 0.49
CA ASP A 100 -0.23 14.03 -0.25
C ASP A 100 0.98 14.11 0.69
N PHE A 101 0.99 15.07 1.61
CA PHE A 101 2.07 15.26 2.58
C PHE A 101 2.25 14.00 3.43
N MET A 102 1.16 13.49 4.03
CA MET A 102 1.19 12.29 4.86
C MET A 102 1.60 11.04 4.07
N ILE A 103 1.08 10.86 2.85
CA ILE A 103 1.47 9.73 1.99
C ILE A 103 2.96 9.75 1.68
N ILE A 104 3.53 10.92 1.35
CA ILE A 104 4.96 11.05 1.06
C ILE A 104 5.78 10.78 2.32
N LEU A 105 5.37 11.34 3.46
CA LEU A 105 6.04 11.16 4.75
C LEU A 105 6.11 9.69 5.15
N LEU A 106 4.99 8.97 5.02
CA LEU A 106 4.91 7.54 5.33
C LEU A 106 5.70 6.70 4.32
N LYS A 107 5.52 6.91 3.01
CA LYS A 107 6.22 6.12 1.97
C LYS A 107 7.73 6.26 2.01
N SER A 108 8.22 7.43 2.41
CA SER A 108 9.66 7.71 2.50
C SER A 108 10.31 7.17 3.77
N GLY A 109 9.53 6.64 4.73
CA GLY A 109 10.05 6.17 6.02
C GLY A 109 10.53 7.29 6.93
N LEU A 110 10.08 8.53 6.68
CA LEU A 110 10.54 9.72 7.40
C LEU A 110 9.63 10.08 8.59
N TYR A 111 8.52 9.36 8.78
CA TYR A 111 7.54 9.67 9.82
C TYR A 111 8.14 9.56 11.22
N LYS A 112 8.79 8.44 11.56
CA LYS A 112 9.42 8.27 12.89
C LYS A 112 10.53 9.28 13.15
N GLU A 113 11.32 9.61 12.15
CA GLU A 113 12.37 10.63 12.26
C GLU A 113 11.80 12.02 12.50
N LEU A 114 10.69 12.36 11.84
CA LEU A 114 9.93 13.58 12.11
C LEU A 114 9.46 13.63 13.57
N MET A 115 8.88 12.54 14.07
CA MET A 115 8.38 12.45 15.45
C MET A 115 9.49 12.50 16.51
N ARG A 116 10.73 12.20 16.14
CA ARG A 116 11.92 12.34 17.00
C ARG A 116 12.60 13.71 16.91
N TYR A 117 12.06 14.63 16.11
CA TYR A 117 12.62 15.95 15.81
C TYR A 117 13.89 15.95 14.94
N ASP A 118 14.35 14.80 14.45
CA ASP A 118 15.54 14.69 13.58
C ASP A 118 15.40 15.57 12.32
N LEU A 119 14.19 15.64 11.75
CA LEU A 119 13.91 16.47 10.55
C LEU A 119 13.66 17.94 10.88
N PHE A 120 13.38 18.28 12.13
CA PHE A 120 13.06 19.66 12.49
C PHE A 120 14.32 20.51 12.48
N ASP A 121 15.38 20.03 13.11
CA ASP A 121 16.62 20.79 13.27
C ASP A 121 17.29 21.10 11.91
N GLU A 122 17.33 20.12 11.01
CA GLU A 122 18.02 20.27 9.72
C GLU A 122 17.13 20.84 8.61
N HIS A 123 15.82 20.60 8.69
CA HIS A 123 14.92 20.81 7.56
C HIS A 123 13.66 21.60 7.90
N ASN A 124 13.46 21.98 9.17
CA ASN A 124 12.28 22.66 9.66
C ASN A 124 11.00 21.95 9.21
N ILE A 125 10.98 20.62 9.36
CA ILE A 125 9.77 19.80 9.20
C ILE A 125 9.58 19.09 10.53
N GLY A 126 8.47 19.33 11.22
CA GLY A 126 8.25 18.79 12.56
C GLY A 126 6.81 18.36 12.80
N GLU A 127 6.57 17.87 14.01
CA GLU A 127 5.27 17.37 14.47
C GLU A 127 4.11 18.34 14.19
N ARG A 128 4.32 19.64 14.39
CA ARG A 128 3.33 20.69 14.10
C ARG A 128 2.82 20.69 12.66
N ASP A 129 3.62 20.21 11.70
CA ASP A 129 3.20 20.06 10.31
C ASP A 129 2.29 18.84 10.13
N VAL A 130 2.51 17.77 10.91
CA VAL A 130 1.63 16.60 10.98
C VAL A 130 0.33 16.95 11.69
N ASP A 131 0.37 17.66 12.82
CA ASP A 131 -0.84 18.14 13.52
C ASP A 131 -1.71 18.97 12.57
N LYS A 132 -1.08 19.86 11.79
CA LYS A 132 -1.77 20.67 10.80
C LYS A 132 -2.40 19.83 9.68
N CYS A 133 -1.99 18.59 9.45
CA CYS A 133 -2.68 17.71 8.52
C CYS A 133 -4.00 17.16 9.08
N PHE A 134 -4.22 17.20 10.39
CA PHE A 134 -5.40 16.62 11.03
C PHE A 134 -6.28 17.64 11.78
N GLU A 135 -5.73 18.79 12.16
CA GLU A 135 -6.41 19.84 12.95
C GLU A 135 -7.11 20.91 12.10
N MET A 136 -7.20 20.73 10.78
CA MET A 136 -7.80 21.71 9.85
C MET A 136 -9.31 21.55 9.65
N GLY A 137 -9.96 20.74 10.48
CA GLY A 137 -11.40 20.45 10.39
C GLY A 137 -11.75 19.35 9.39
N ASP A 138 -10.80 18.92 8.57
CA ASP A 138 -10.92 17.86 7.55
C ASP A 138 -10.12 16.59 7.91
N GLY A 139 -9.59 16.48 9.13
CA GLY A 139 -8.70 15.38 9.50
C GLY A 139 -9.28 13.97 9.27
N ARG A 140 -10.62 13.83 9.36
CA ARG A 140 -11.31 12.55 9.06
C ARG A 140 -11.25 12.20 7.57
N GLU A 141 -11.40 13.19 6.70
CA GLU A 141 -11.24 13.04 5.25
C GLU A 141 -9.78 12.74 4.90
N VAL A 142 -8.83 13.39 5.58
CA VAL A 142 -7.40 13.11 5.41
C VAL A 142 -7.06 11.66 5.76
N VAL A 143 -7.51 11.17 6.93
CA VAL A 143 -7.32 9.76 7.33
C VAL A 143 -7.95 8.81 6.31
N HIS A 144 -9.18 9.08 5.89
CA HIS A 144 -9.87 8.26 4.90
C HIS A 144 -9.10 8.23 3.57
N GLY A 145 -8.67 9.39 3.05
CA GLY A 145 -7.92 9.50 1.81
C GLY A 145 -6.57 8.77 1.83
N ILE A 146 -5.87 8.78 2.99
CA ILE A 146 -4.64 8.00 3.16
C ILE A 146 -4.95 6.49 3.11
N LEU A 147 -5.97 6.03 3.82
CA LEU A 147 -6.36 4.61 3.82
C LEU A 147 -6.89 4.15 2.46
N GLU A 148 -7.57 5.01 1.71
CA GLU A 148 -8.01 4.69 0.34
C GLU A 148 -6.81 4.52 -0.59
N ALA A 149 -5.82 5.43 -0.50
CA ALA A 149 -4.58 5.30 -1.25
C ALA A 149 -3.81 4.00 -0.94
N CYS A 150 -3.97 3.44 0.26
CA CYS A 150 -3.35 2.18 0.67
C CYS A 150 -3.85 0.97 -0.10
N LYS A 151 -5.15 0.92 -0.43
CA LYS A 151 -5.76 -0.25 -1.08
C LYS A 151 -5.04 -0.60 -2.39
N GLY A 152 -4.68 0.42 -3.18
CA GLY A 152 -3.98 0.26 -4.46
C GLY A 152 -2.45 0.17 -4.38
N ASP A 153 -1.86 0.44 -3.21
CA ASP A 153 -0.41 0.61 -3.06
C ASP A 153 0.15 -0.31 -1.97
N LEU A 154 0.84 -1.38 -2.40
CA LEU A 154 1.48 -2.31 -1.48
C LEU A 154 2.54 -1.60 -0.61
N TRP A 155 3.37 -0.75 -1.21
CA TRP A 155 4.47 -0.15 -0.47
C TRP A 155 3.98 0.84 0.58
N LEU A 156 2.94 1.62 0.27
CA LEU A 156 2.32 2.49 1.27
C LEU A 156 1.79 1.69 2.47
N ARG A 157 1.11 0.56 2.24
CA ARG A 157 0.64 -0.32 3.32
C ARG A 157 1.78 -0.89 4.16
N VAL A 158 2.83 -1.35 3.50
CA VAL A 158 4.03 -1.87 4.20
C VAL A 158 4.67 -0.76 5.02
N SER A 159 4.80 0.44 4.46
CA SER A 159 5.39 1.59 5.14
C SER A 159 4.53 2.01 6.33
N MET A 160 3.20 2.05 6.21
CA MET A 160 2.32 2.36 7.31
C MET A 160 2.43 1.36 8.48
N ASN A 161 2.53 0.06 8.20
CA ASN A 161 2.75 -0.94 9.26
C ASN A 161 4.13 -0.82 9.93
N ARG A 162 5.11 -0.20 9.27
CA ARG A 162 6.45 0.05 9.84
C ARG A 162 6.53 1.35 10.60
N GLU A 163 5.90 2.40 10.10
CA GLU A 163 5.98 3.76 10.61
C GLU A 163 4.98 4.05 11.72
N LEU A 164 3.78 3.45 11.65
CA LEU A 164 2.71 3.67 12.62
C LEU A 164 2.59 2.50 13.59
N GLU A 165 2.13 2.80 14.80
CA GLU A 165 1.79 1.78 15.79
C GLU A 165 0.45 1.10 15.44
N GLU A 166 0.30 -0.16 15.86
CA GLU A 166 -0.94 -0.93 15.63
C GLU A 166 -2.18 -0.21 16.18
N GLN A 167 -2.06 0.43 17.35
CA GLN A 167 -3.14 1.20 17.95
C GLN A 167 -3.53 2.42 17.10
N GLN A 168 -2.55 3.12 16.51
CA GLN A 168 -2.79 4.24 15.61
C GLN A 168 -3.53 3.77 14.35
N LEU A 169 -3.09 2.67 13.75
CA LEU A 169 -3.74 2.08 12.57
C LEU A 169 -5.18 1.67 12.87
N LYS A 170 -5.42 1.04 14.02
CA LYS A 170 -6.78 0.67 14.45
C LYS A 170 -7.66 1.92 14.60
N HIS A 171 -7.16 2.96 15.27
CA HIS A 171 -7.86 4.21 15.44
C HIS A 171 -8.19 4.89 14.10
N TRP A 172 -7.26 4.90 13.16
CA TRP A 172 -7.46 5.45 11.82
C TRP A 172 -8.53 4.70 11.03
N ASN A 173 -8.56 3.37 11.13
CA ASN A 173 -9.61 2.56 10.54
C ASN A 173 -10.99 2.94 11.14
N GLU A 174 -11.09 3.09 12.45
CA GLU A 174 -12.34 3.52 13.10
C GLU A 174 -12.79 4.91 12.63
N ILE A 175 -11.88 5.87 12.50
CA ILE A 175 -12.17 7.21 11.97
C ILE A 175 -12.72 7.10 10.54
N SER A 176 -12.05 6.37 9.66
CA SER A 176 -12.49 6.21 8.27
C SER A 176 -13.85 5.52 8.16
N GLN A 177 -14.13 4.53 9.02
CA GLN A 177 -15.43 3.85 9.03
C GLN A 177 -16.56 4.79 9.47
N ARG A 178 -16.31 5.67 10.46
CA ARG A 178 -17.28 6.69 10.87
C ARG A 178 -17.53 7.70 9.75
N HIS A 179 -16.46 8.14 9.07
CA HIS A 179 -16.58 9.07 7.95
C HIS A 179 -17.45 8.51 6.81
N LEU A 180 -17.23 7.24 6.42
CA LEU A 180 -18.06 6.58 5.40
C LEU A 180 -19.53 6.46 5.80
N LYS A 181 -19.81 6.17 7.08
CA LYS A 181 -21.19 6.13 7.60
C LYS A 181 -21.85 7.49 7.55
N GLU A 182 -21.14 8.55 7.93
CA GLU A 182 -21.65 9.93 7.88
C GLU A 182 -21.97 10.35 6.43
N ILE A 183 -21.08 10.05 5.47
CA ILE A 183 -21.33 10.30 4.05
C ILE A 183 -22.58 9.53 3.57
N SER A 184 -22.64 8.22 3.86
CA SER A 184 -23.76 7.37 3.44
C SER A 184 -25.09 7.76 4.09
N SER A 185 -25.07 8.34 5.30
CA SER A 185 -26.29 8.82 5.96
C SER A 185 -26.78 10.17 5.43
N ASN A 186 -25.87 10.97 4.84
CA ASN A 186 -26.19 12.28 4.28
C ASN A 186 -26.57 12.22 2.80
N ASP A 187 -26.42 11.06 2.14
CA ASP A 187 -26.78 10.82 0.75
C ASP A 187 -27.79 9.65 0.61
N PRO A 188 -29.11 9.92 0.51
CA PRO A 188 -30.13 8.88 0.40
C PRO A 188 -30.13 8.08 -0.92
N GLN A 189 -29.21 8.33 -1.87
CA GLN A 189 -29.32 7.81 -3.25
C GLN A 189 -28.43 6.62 -3.63
N LEU A 190 -27.90 5.84 -2.69
CA LEU A 190 -27.23 4.56 -3.00
C LEU A 190 -27.84 3.40 -2.21
N GLY A 191 -29.16 3.30 -2.30
CA GLY A 191 -29.92 2.13 -1.89
C GLY A 191 -30.83 1.68 -3.01
N LEU A 192 -30.26 1.17 -4.11
CA LEU A 192 -30.90 0.31 -5.10
C LEU A 192 -29.87 -0.04 -6.18
N GLU A 193 -29.15 -1.14 -5.97
CA GLU A 193 -28.70 -2.08 -7.01
C GLU A 193 -28.04 -3.26 -6.27
N ILE A 194 -28.92 -4.20 -5.85
CA ILE A 194 -28.56 -5.59 -5.55
C ILE A 194 -28.73 -6.37 -6.86
#